data_AF-A0A1V3XEH2-F1
#
_entry.id   AF-A0A1V3XEH2-F1
#
_cell.length_a   1.000
_cell.length_b   1.000
_cell.length_c   1.000
_cell.angle_alpha   90.00
_cell.angle_beta   90.00
_cell.angle_gamma   90.00
#
_symmetry.space_group_name_H-M   'P 1'
#
loop_
_entity.id
_entity.type
_entity.pdbx_description
1 polymer ?
#
loop_
_entity_poly.entity_id
_entity_poly.type
_entity_poly.pdbx_seq_one_letter_code
_entity_poly.pdbx_strand_id
1 'polypeptide(L)'
;MRTAARLAGSAARRARVDGRPLFAANRALPWPEDPVAALWHATTLLREHRGDGHVAVLVAAGISGRESNVLHCAADAVPRDYIMQTRHYDDAEWRACQQSLVDRGLLDEDGSPTPAGRDVKNHIEATTDALGLHAYDALDDGELEALLQALTPIARTVIDGGDMPAVTPMRLRRDF
;
A
#
# COMPACT_ATOMS: atom_id res chain seq x y z
N MET A 1 11.73 2.18 19.82
CA MET A 1 10.66 1.17 20.01
C MET A 1 9.44 1.71 20.75
N ARG A 2 9.52 2.03 22.06
CA ARG A 2 8.33 2.46 22.85
C ARG A 2 7.62 3.71 22.29
N THR A 3 8.37 4.74 21.90
CA THR A 3 7.81 5.96 21.27
C THR A 3 7.07 5.63 19.97
N ALA A 4 7.69 4.85 19.09
CA ALA A 4 7.08 4.40 17.83
C ALA A 4 5.78 3.62 18.09
N ALA A 5 5.81 2.63 19.01
CA ALA A 5 4.63 1.84 19.36
C ALA A 5 3.49 2.70 19.91
N ARG A 6 3.80 3.68 20.78
CA ARG A 6 2.82 4.60 21.35
C ARG A 6 2.16 5.47 20.28
N LEU A 7 2.97 6.13 19.45
CA LEU A 7 2.50 7.09 18.44
C LEU A 7 1.76 6.40 17.29
N ALA A 8 2.34 5.33 16.72
CA ALA A 8 1.66 4.53 15.70
C ALA A 8 0.37 3.91 16.25
N GLY A 9 0.37 3.45 17.50
CA GLY A 9 -0.82 2.94 18.16
C GLY A 9 -1.88 4.02 18.40
N SER A 10 -1.49 5.26 18.70
CA SER A 10 -2.42 6.38 18.83
C SER A 10 -3.12 6.69 17.50
N ALA A 11 -2.35 6.79 16.41
CA ALA A 11 -2.87 6.94 15.05
C ALA A 11 -3.85 5.82 14.70
N ALA A 12 -3.40 4.55 14.80
CA ALA A 12 -4.21 3.40 14.45
C ALA A 12 -5.51 3.25 15.26
N ARG A 13 -5.51 3.58 16.57
CA ARG A 13 -6.72 3.51 17.40
C ARG A 13 -7.76 4.57 17.05
N ARG A 14 -7.31 5.75 16.60
CA ARG A 14 -8.18 6.91 16.34
C ARG A 14 -8.60 7.04 14.88
N ALA A 15 -7.90 6.36 13.96
CA ALA A 15 -8.28 6.31 12.55
C ALA A 15 -9.69 5.72 12.36
N ARG A 16 -10.43 6.29 11.40
CA ARG A 16 -11.81 5.91 11.07
C ARG A 16 -11.86 4.52 10.44
N VAL A 17 -12.98 3.82 10.66
CA VAL A 17 -13.21 2.46 10.14
C VAL A 17 -14.11 2.44 8.91
N ASP A 18 -14.69 3.58 8.55
CA ASP A 18 -15.67 3.69 7.45
C ASP A 18 -15.06 3.27 6.12
N GLY A 19 -15.62 2.22 5.50
CA GLY A 19 -15.06 1.66 4.26
C GLY A 19 -13.68 1.03 4.43
N ARG A 20 -13.35 0.59 5.65
CA ARG A 20 -12.05 -0.01 6.03
C ARG A 20 -12.22 -1.39 6.67
N PRO A 21 -12.74 -2.41 5.95
CA PRO A 21 -13.13 -3.69 6.56
C PRO A 21 -11.95 -4.48 7.15
N LEU A 22 -10.81 -4.59 6.47
CA LEU A 22 -9.66 -5.33 6.99
C LEU A 22 -9.01 -4.60 8.16
N PHE A 23 -8.90 -3.28 8.06
CA PHE A 23 -8.45 -2.46 9.19
C PHE A 23 -9.39 -2.59 10.39
N ALA A 24 -10.70 -2.49 10.19
CA ALA A 24 -11.70 -2.59 11.26
C ALA A 24 -11.66 -3.96 11.95
N ALA A 25 -11.56 -5.04 11.17
CA ALA A 25 -11.45 -6.40 11.68
C ALA A 25 -10.17 -6.58 12.52
N ASN A 26 -9.02 -6.11 12.02
CA ASN A 26 -7.77 -6.18 12.77
C ASN A 26 -7.78 -5.28 14.02
N ARG A 27 -8.40 -4.09 13.94
CA ARG A 27 -8.47 -3.13 15.07
C ARG A 27 -9.30 -3.67 16.23
N ALA A 28 -10.22 -4.59 15.96
CA ALA A 28 -11.04 -5.24 16.98
C ALA A 28 -10.28 -6.34 17.77
N LEU A 29 -9.08 -6.73 17.33
CA LEU A 29 -8.26 -7.71 18.04
C LEU A 29 -7.67 -7.11 19.33
N PRO A 30 -7.37 -7.95 20.36
CA PRO A 30 -6.70 -7.50 21.57
C PRO A 30 -5.35 -6.84 21.27
N TRP A 31 -5.06 -5.73 21.95
CA TRP A 31 -3.80 -5.02 21.77
C TRP A 31 -2.65 -5.70 22.56
N PRO A 32 -1.51 -6.03 21.94
CA PRO A 32 -0.39 -6.65 22.64
C PRO A 32 0.27 -5.72 23.67
N GLU A 33 0.70 -6.26 24.81
CA GLU A 33 1.44 -5.50 25.83
C GLU A 33 2.94 -5.34 25.52
N ASP A 34 3.54 -6.34 24.86
CA ASP A 34 4.94 -6.26 24.45
C ASP A 34 5.15 -5.10 23.44
N PRO A 35 6.14 -4.21 23.65
CA PRO A 35 6.32 -3.04 22.80
C PRO A 35 6.63 -3.34 21.32
N VAL A 36 7.28 -4.47 21.01
CA VAL A 36 7.58 -4.86 19.62
C VAL A 36 6.31 -5.40 18.97
N ALA A 37 5.58 -6.28 19.65
CA ALA A 37 4.29 -6.78 19.19
C ALA A 37 3.26 -5.65 19.03
N ALA A 38 3.25 -4.68 19.94
CA ALA A 38 2.38 -3.51 19.85
C ALA A 38 2.71 -2.63 18.63
N LEU A 39 4.00 -2.44 18.33
CA LEU A 39 4.41 -1.71 17.12
C LEU A 39 4.03 -2.47 15.86
N TRP A 40 4.30 -3.78 15.81
CA TRP A 40 3.91 -4.65 14.69
C TRP A 40 2.41 -4.61 14.42
N HIS A 41 1.61 -4.68 15.48
CA HIS A 41 0.16 -4.57 15.38
C HIS A 41 -0.27 -3.20 14.84
N ALA A 42 0.29 -2.11 15.40
CA ALA A 42 -0.01 -0.75 14.93
C ALA A 42 0.34 -0.54 13.45
N THR A 43 1.52 -0.98 13.00
CA THR A 43 1.92 -0.82 11.59
C THR A 43 1.10 -1.72 10.65
N THR A 44 0.71 -2.91 11.10
CA THR A 44 -0.24 -3.77 10.37
C THR A 44 -1.57 -3.05 10.17
N LEU A 45 -2.11 -2.44 11.22
CA LEU A 45 -3.34 -1.67 11.14
C LEU A 45 -3.23 -0.49 10.16
N LEU A 46 -2.17 0.31 10.26
CA LEU A 46 -1.96 1.44 9.34
C LEU A 46 -1.80 0.98 7.89
N ARG A 47 -1.16 -0.17 7.67
CA ARG A 47 -1.06 -0.82 6.35
C ARG A 47 -2.43 -1.23 5.83
N GLU A 48 -3.26 -1.90 6.63
CA GLU A 48 -4.62 -2.29 6.22
C GLU A 48 -5.53 -1.07 5.99
N HIS A 49 -5.38 -0.01 6.79
CA HIS A 49 -6.15 1.23 6.60
C HIS A 49 -5.86 1.84 5.22
N ARG A 50 -4.57 1.96 4.85
CA ARG A 50 -4.20 2.44 3.51
C ARG A 50 -4.64 1.45 2.42
N GLY A 51 -4.49 0.15 2.66
CA GLY A 51 -4.86 -0.91 1.73
C GLY A 51 -6.34 -0.92 1.37
N ASP A 52 -7.22 -0.85 2.36
CA ASP A 52 -8.67 -0.73 2.14
C ASP A 52 -9.00 0.57 1.37
N GLY A 53 -8.25 1.65 1.60
CA GLY A 53 -8.29 2.88 0.81
C GLY A 53 -7.97 2.68 -0.65
N HIS A 54 -6.87 2.00 -0.91
CA HIS A 54 -6.43 1.70 -2.26
C HIS A 54 -7.46 0.84 -3.01
N VAL A 55 -8.01 -0.18 -2.36
CA VAL A 55 -9.07 -1.03 -2.95
C VAL A 55 -10.30 -0.20 -3.29
N ALA A 56 -10.75 0.67 -2.39
CA ALA A 56 -11.92 1.53 -2.66
C ALA A 56 -11.68 2.47 -3.86
N VAL A 57 -10.50 3.07 -3.96
CA VAL A 57 -10.14 3.96 -5.07
C VAL A 57 -10.03 3.19 -6.40
N LEU A 58 -9.43 2.00 -6.39
CA LEU A 58 -9.37 1.12 -7.57
C LEU A 58 -10.77 0.79 -8.09
N VAL A 59 -11.67 0.36 -7.20
CA VAL A 59 -13.06 0.03 -7.54
C VAL A 59 -13.79 1.26 -8.08
N ALA A 60 -13.61 2.44 -7.47
CA ALA A 60 -14.21 3.69 -7.93
C ALA A 60 -13.69 4.10 -9.33
N ALA A 61 -12.43 3.81 -9.65
CA ALA A 61 -11.83 4.03 -10.95
C ALA A 61 -12.17 2.94 -11.99
N GLY A 62 -12.96 1.93 -11.61
CA GLY A 62 -13.29 0.80 -12.49
C GLY A 62 -12.12 -0.13 -12.79
N ILE A 63 -11.10 -0.15 -11.93
CA ILE A 63 -9.94 -1.05 -12.05
C ILE A 63 -10.14 -2.22 -11.10
N SER A 64 -10.18 -3.44 -11.64
CA SER A 64 -10.24 -4.64 -10.79
C SER A 64 -8.91 -4.91 -10.08
N GLY A 65 -8.93 -5.71 -9.01
CA GLY A 65 -7.70 -6.11 -8.32
C GLY A 65 -6.74 -6.94 -9.18
N ARG A 66 -7.24 -7.59 -10.25
CA ARG A 66 -6.38 -8.29 -11.21
C ARG A 66 -5.77 -7.31 -12.23
N GLU A 67 -6.54 -6.34 -12.68
CA GLU A 67 -6.07 -5.31 -13.60
C GLU A 67 -5.09 -4.34 -12.94
N SER A 68 -5.24 -4.05 -11.64
CA SER A 68 -4.34 -3.16 -10.92
C SER A 68 -2.89 -3.63 -10.98
N ASN A 69 -2.67 -4.95 -10.93
CA ASN A 69 -1.34 -5.55 -11.07
C ASN A 69 -0.76 -5.37 -12.47
N VAL A 70 -1.58 -5.55 -13.52
CA VAL A 70 -1.16 -5.36 -14.92
C VAL A 70 -0.86 -3.89 -15.19
N LEU A 71 -1.75 -2.99 -14.77
CA LEU A 71 -1.56 -1.54 -14.87
C LEU A 71 -0.32 -1.08 -14.10
N HIS A 72 -0.08 -1.64 -12.92
CA HIS A 72 1.12 -1.36 -12.14
C HIS A 72 2.40 -1.83 -12.86
N CYS A 73 2.43 -3.05 -13.40
CA CYS A 73 3.57 -3.54 -14.21
C CYS A 73 3.80 -2.74 -15.49
N ALA A 74 2.75 -2.23 -16.12
CA ALA A 74 2.86 -1.41 -17.33
C ALA A 74 3.41 -0.01 -17.01
N ALA A 75 2.94 0.60 -15.92
CA ALA A 75 3.33 1.95 -15.51
C ALA A 75 4.69 2.00 -14.79
N ASP A 76 5.08 0.92 -14.13
CA ASP A 76 6.18 0.89 -13.18
C ASP A 76 7.13 -0.28 -13.45
N ALA A 77 8.40 -0.17 -13.02
CA ALA A 77 9.43 -1.17 -13.27
C ALA A 77 9.32 -2.46 -12.42
N VAL A 78 8.10 -2.90 -12.09
CA VAL A 78 7.91 -4.20 -11.43
C VAL A 78 7.80 -5.29 -12.51
N PRO A 79 8.69 -6.30 -12.52
CA PRO A 79 8.69 -7.31 -13.57
C PRO A 79 7.38 -8.11 -13.62
N ARG A 80 6.82 -8.28 -14.83
CA ARG A 80 5.62 -9.09 -15.07
C ARG A 80 5.74 -10.48 -14.46
N ASP A 81 6.83 -11.19 -14.73
CA ASP A 81 7.02 -12.58 -14.28
C ASP A 81 6.96 -12.69 -12.74
N TYR A 82 7.51 -11.69 -12.04
CA TYR A 82 7.45 -11.62 -10.58
C TYR A 82 6.02 -11.47 -10.07
N ILE A 83 5.22 -10.59 -10.68
CA ILE A 83 3.81 -10.42 -10.31
C ILE A 83 2.99 -11.65 -10.68
N MET A 84 3.19 -12.23 -11.87
CA MET A 84 2.49 -13.44 -12.28
C MET A 84 2.74 -14.59 -11.30
N GLN A 85 3.99 -14.78 -10.87
CA GLN A 85 4.35 -15.80 -9.88
C GLN A 85 3.73 -15.51 -8.51
N THR A 86 3.90 -14.29 -7.99
CA THR A 86 3.50 -13.95 -6.60
C THR A 86 2.02 -13.66 -6.42
N ARG A 87 1.26 -13.52 -7.51
CA ARG A 87 -0.19 -13.29 -7.52
C ARG A 87 -0.95 -14.39 -8.25
N HIS A 88 -0.26 -15.45 -8.65
CA HIS A 88 -0.84 -16.64 -9.29
C HIS A 88 -1.69 -16.27 -10.52
N TYR A 89 -1.07 -15.61 -11.48
CA TYR A 89 -1.63 -15.46 -12.83
C TYR A 89 -1.19 -16.61 -13.70
N ASP A 90 -2.05 -17.01 -14.62
CA ASP A 90 -1.64 -17.67 -15.84
C ASP A 90 -1.57 -16.66 -17.01
N ASP A 91 -1.03 -17.10 -18.15
CA ASP A 91 -0.90 -16.26 -19.34
C ASP A 91 -2.24 -15.80 -19.91
N ALA A 92 -3.30 -16.61 -19.79
CA ALA A 92 -4.60 -16.27 -20.32
C ALA A 92 -5.26 -15.16 -19.49
N GLU A 93 -5.19 -15.25 -18.16
CA GLU A 93 -5.66 -14.24 -17.23
C GLU A 93 -4.91 -12.92 -17.41
N TRP A 94 -3.57 -12.97 -17.56
CA TRP A 94 -2.77 -11.77 -17.82
C TRP A 94 -3.20 -11.07 -19.12
N ARG A 95 -3.29 -11.83 -20.22
CA ARG A 95 -3.71 -11.30 -21.52
C ARG A 95 -5.13 -10.74 -21.47
N ALA A 96 -6.06 -11.39 -20.77
CA ALA A 96 -7.42 -10.90 -20.62
C ALA A 96 -7.48 -9.56 -19.86
N CYS A 97 -6.70 -9.41 -18.79
CA CYS A 97 -6.59 -8.15 -18.06
C CYS A 97 -5.96 -7.06 -18.93
N GLN A 98 -4.88 -7.37 -19.65
CA GLN A 98 -4.24 -6.43 -20.57
C GLN A 98 -5.20 -5.99 -21.68
N GLN A 99 -5.89 -6.92 -22.33
CA GLN A 99 -6.87 -6.61 -23.37
C GLN A 99 -8.01 -5.73 -22.84
N SER A 100 -8.54 -6.03 -21.64
CA SER A 100 -9.58 -5.19 -21.04
C SER A 100 -9.11 -3.75 -20.79
N LEU A 101 -7.84 -3.55 -20.43
CA LEU A 101 -7.25 -2.22 -20.26
C LEU A 101 -7.01 -1.53 -21.62
N VAL A 102 -6.62 -2.27 -22.66
CA VAL A 102 -6.50 -1.78 -24.05
C VAL A 102 -7.85 -1.34 -24.62
N ASP A 103 -8.89 -2.15 -24.44
CA ASP A 103 -10.25 -1.85 -24.91
C ASP A 103 -10.81 -0.55 -24.30
N ARG A 104 -10.31 -0.18 -23.11
CA ARG A 104 -10.64 1.07 -22.41
C ARG A 104 -9.65 2.22 -22.69
N GLY A 105 -8.67 2.01 -23.57
CA GLY A 105 -7.67 3.00 -23.94
C GLY A 105 -6.71 3.36 -22.81
N LEU A 106 -6.54 2.50 -21.81
CA LEU A 106 -5.60 2.72 -20.70
C LEU A 106 -4.21 2.14 -20.99
N LEU A 107 -4.14 1.10 -21.82
CA LEU A 107 -2.90 0.56 -22.36
C LEU A 107 -2.94 0.59 -23.90
N ASP A 108 -1.77 0.68 -24.52
CA ASP A 108 -1.55 0.42 -25.94
C ASP A 108 -1.48 -1.10 -26.20
N GLU A 109 -1.62 -1.54 -27.45
CA GLU A 109 -1.61 -2.98 -27.81
C GLU A 109 -0.32 -3.70 -27.39
N ASP A 110 0.79 -2.97 -27.33
CA ASP A 110 2.09 -3.47 -26.85
C ASP A 110 2.18 -3.61 -25.32
N GLY A 111 1.14 -3.21 -24.59
CA GLY A 111 1.03 -3.25 -23.14
C GLY A 111 1.63 -2.05 -22.42
N SER A 112 2.11 -1.04 -23.15
CA SER A 112 2.58 0.21 -22.55
C SER A 112 1.41 1.10 -22.13
N PRO A 113 1.55 1.96 -21.10
CA PRO A 113 0.47 2.81 -20.65
C PRO A 113 0.22 3.96 -21.64
N THR A 114 -1.03 4.24 -21.95
CA THR A 114 -1.42 5.44 -22.70
C THR A 114 -1.31 6.69 -21.81
N PRO A 115 -1.46 7.92 -22.35
CA PRO A 115 -1.63 9.10 -21.50
C PRO A 115 -2.79 8.97 -20.50
N ALA A 116 -3.94 8.46 -20.96
CA ALA A 116 -5.10 8.23 -20.08
C ALA A 116 -4.81 7.18 -19.00
N GLY A 117 -4.09 6.10 -19.33
CA GLY A 117 -3.66 5.09 -18.36
C GLY A 117 -2.76 5.67 -17.28
N ARG A 118 -1.80 6.52 -17.67
CA ARG A 118 -0.94 7.25 -16.71
C ARG A 118 -1.76 8.18 -15.81
N ASP A 119 -2.71 8.93 -16.38
CA ASP A 119 -3.54 9.85 -15.61
C ASP A 119 -4.41 9.10 -14.60
N VAL A 120 -5.04 7.99 -15.00
CA VAL A 120 -5.81 7.13 -14.09
C VAL A 120 -4.92 6.57 -12.98
N LYS A 121 -3.74 6.05 -13.32
CA LYS A 121 -2.80 5.54 -12.32
C LYS A 121 -2.37 6.63 -11.33
N ASN A 122 -2.01 7.81 -11.81
CA ASN A 122 -1.63 8.94 -10.97
C ASN A 122 -2.78 9.39 -10.05
N HIS A 123 -4.00 9.45 -10.58
CA HIS A 123 -5.18 9.76 -9.79
C HIS A 123 -5.42 8.73 -8.67
N ILE A 124 -5.28 7.43 -8.98
CA ILE A 124 -5.43 6.35 -8.00
C ILE A 124 -4.40 6.48 -6.88
N GLU A 125 -3.12 6.69 -7.20
CA GLU A 125 -2.06 6.81 -6.20
C GLU A 125 -2.25 8.07 -5.34
N ALA A 126 -2.48 9.23 -5.95
CA ALA A 126 -2.67 10.49 -5.23
C ALA A 126 -3.89 10.44 -4.30
N THR A 127 -5.00 9.85 -4.76
CA THR A 127 -6.21 9.70 -3.94
C THR A 127 -5.99 8.68 -2.81
N THR A 128 -5.28 7.58 -3.09
CA THR A 128 -4.91 6.60 -2.06
C THR A 128 -4.05 7.26 -0.97
N ASP A 129 -3.07 8.07 -1.34
CA ASP A 129 -2.21 8.77 -0.39
C ASP A 129 -2.99 9.80 0.43
N ALA A 130 -3.81 10.63 -0.22
CA ALA A 130 -4.67 11.60 0.47
C ALA A 130 -5.60 10.92 1.49
N LEU A 131 -6.24 9.82 1.11
CA LEU A 131 -7.09 9.05 2.02
C LEU A 131 -6.29 8.36 3.14
N GLY A 132 -5.05 7.97 2.87
CA GLY A 132 -4.16 7.34 3.85
C GLY A 132 -3.70 8.30 4.94
N LEU A 133 -3.50 9.58 4.62
CA LEU A 133 -3.07 10.61 5.58
C LEU A 133 -4.02 10.76 6.77
N HIS A 134 -5.33 10.55 6.56
CA HIS A 134 -6.33 10.65 7.63
C HIS A 134 -6.13 9.67 8.80
N ALA A 135 -5.32 8.62 8.62
CA ALA A 135 -4.94 7.76 9.74
C ALA A 135 -4.14 8.50 10.83
N TYR A 136 -3.53 9.62 10.46
CA TYR A 136 -2.63 10.41 11.28
C TYR A 136 -3.24 11.71 11.81
N ASP A 137 -4.51 12.01 11.50
CA ASP A 137 -5.23 13.24 11.93
C ASP A 137 -5.23 13.44 13.47
N ALA A 138 -4.95 12.40 14.23
CA ALA A 138 -4.88 12.44 15.68
C ALA A 138 -3.50 12.81 16.26
N LEU A 139 -2.49 12.96 15.41
CA LEU A 139 -1.14 13.36 15.79
C LEU A 139 -0.91 14.80 15.33
N ASP A 140 -0.27 15.61 16.17
CA ASP A 140 0.24 16.91 15.75
C ASP A 140 1.57 16.78 14.96
N ASP A 141 2.04 17.88 14.37
CA ASP A 141 3.27 17.91 13.57
C ASP A 141 4.50 17.43 14.37
N GLY A 142 4.56 17.74 15.67
CA GLY A 142 5.66 17.32 16.54
C GLY A 142 5.61 15.82 16.85
N GLU A 143 4.41 15.28 17.05
CA GLU A 143 4.17 13.86 17.21
C GLU A 143 4.44 13.07 15.93
N LEU A 144 4.13 13.63 14.75
CA LEU A 144 4.46 13.03 13.46
C LEU A 144 5.96 12.97 13.23
N GLU A 145 6.66 14.07 13.49
CA GLU A 145 8.12 14.12 13.40
C GLU A 145 8.76 13.13 14.38
N ALA A 146 8.29 13.08 15.63
CA ALA A 146 8.76 12.12 16.62
C ALA A 146 8.48 10.66 16.22
N LEU A 147 7.35 10.38 15.55
CA LEU A 147 7.03 9.06 15.02
C LEU A 147 8.02 8.67 13.91
N LEU A 148 8.27 9.56 12.95
CA LEU A 148 9.23 9.34 11.88
C LEU A 148 10.64 9.08 12.44
N GLN A 149 11.13 9.97 13.31
CA GLN A 149 12.43 9.81 13.97
C GLN A 149 12.54 8.49 14.75
N ALA A 150 11.45 8.02 15.36
CA ALA A 150 11.45 6.77 16.11
C ALA A 150 11.38 5.51 15.21
N LEU A 151 10.75 5.60 14.03
CA LEU A 151 10.61 4.50 13.07
C LEU A 151 11.85 4.33 12.19
N THR A 152 12.48 5.42 11.76
CA THR A 152 13.65 5.41 10.86
C THR A 152 14.76 4.45 11.28
N PRO A 153 15.30 4.49 12.52
CA PRO A 153 16.36 3.58 12.93
C PRO A 153 15.90 2.11 12.96
N ILE A 154 14.63 1.85 13.29
CA ILE A 154 14.06 0.48 13.29
C ILE A 154 14.02 -0.05 11.86
N ALA A 155 13.51 0.75 10.92
CA ALA A 155 13.42 0.38 9.52
C ALA A 155 14.81 0.15 8.91
N ARG A 156 15.81 0.99 9.24
CA ARG A 156 17.21 0.77 8.84
C ARG A 156 17.76 -0.55 9.37
N THR A 157 17.56 -0.85 10.66
CA THR A 157 17.97 -2.15 11.22
C THR A 157 17.35 -3.35 10.49
N VAL A 158 16.07 -3.28 10.12
CA VAL A 158 15.40 -4.35 9.36
C VAL A 158 15.96 -4.46 7.93
N ILE A 159 16.23 -3.34 7.27
CA ILE A 159 16.82 -3.31 5.93
C ILE A 159 18.23 -3.89 5.96
N ASP A 160 19.06 -3.46 6.91
CA ASP A 160 20.44 -3.91 7.10
C ASP A 160 20.52 -5.40 7.48
N GLY A 161 19.44 -5.94 8.08
CA GLY A 161 19.30 -7.36 8.38
C GLY A 161 19.24 -8.27 7.15
N GLY A 162 18.97 -7.73 5.96
CA GLY A 162 19.09 -8.45 4.68
C GLY A 162 17.93 -9.40 4.33
N ASP A 163 16.97 -9.61 5.23
CA ASP A 163 15.83 -10.53 5.01
C ASP A 163 14.74 -9.96 4.08
N MET A 164 14.86 -8.69 3.66
CA MET A 164 13.91 -8.05 2.77
C MET A 164 14.21 -8.32 1.29
N PRO A 165 13.24 -8.80 0.49
CA PRO A 165 13.42 -8.98 -0.95
C PRO A 165 13.90 -7.71 -1.65
N ALA A 166 14.81 -7.86 -2.61
CA ALA A 166 15.33 -6.74 -3.41
C ALA A 166 14.22 -6.05 -4.22
N VAL A 167 13.25 -6.83 -4.71
CA VAL A 167 12.09 -6.34 -5.45
C VAL A 167 10.85 -6.47 -4.56
N THR A 168 10.11 -5.37 -4.42
CA THR A 168 8.81 -5.36 -3.74
C THR A 168 7.77 -4.66 -4.62
N PRO A 169 6.51 -5.15 -4.68
CA PRO A 169 5.44 -4.46 -5.40
C PRO A 169 5.11 -3.08 -4.83
N MET A 170 5.52 -2.77 -3.60
CA MET A 170 5.15 -1.54 -2.90
C MET A 170 6.17 -0.40 -3.09
N ARG A 171 7.18 -0.58 -3.96
CA ARG A 171 8.28 0.37 -4.20
C ARG A 171 8.75 1.07 -2.93
N LEU A 172 9.31 0.29 -2.01
CA LEU A 172 9.92 0.83 -0.81
C LEU A 172 11.14 1.68 -1.21
N ARG A 173 11.04 3.01 -1.07
CA ARG A 173 12.18 3.91 -1.03
C ARG A 173 13.05 3.53 0.17
N ARG A 174 14.36 3.35 -0.02
CA ARG A 174 15.31 2.96 1.05
C ARG A 174 16.26 4.11 1.43
N ASP A 175 16.04 5.29 0.86
CA ASP A 175 16.88 6.49 0.99
C ASP A 175 16.36 7.46 2.07
N PHE A 176 16.00 6.94 3.24
CA PHE A 176 15.47 7.71 4.38
C PHE A 176 16.29 7.55 5.66
#